data_AF-A0A2I0IQ05-F1
#
_entry.id   AF-A0A2I0IQ05-F1
#
_cell.length_a   1.000
_cell.length_b   1.000
_cell.length_c   1.000
_cell.angle_alpha   90.00
_cell.angle_beta   90.00
_cell.angle_gamma   90.00
#
_symmetry.space_group_name_H-M   'P 1'
#
loop_
_entity.id
_entity.type
_entity.pdbx_description
1 polymer ?
#
loop_
_entity_poly.entity_id
_entity_poly.type
_entity_poly.pdbx_seq_one_letter_code
_entity_poly.pdbx_strand_id
1 'polypeptide(L)'
;MTAAMHCLRTWRHYLLGSKFVVRTDNIAMSYFQTQKKLSPKQARWQGFLAKFDFVMEYKPGRTNVMADALSRRVELAAISRLESPLLGRIKEGLQHDAKARILLELAHEGKSRQFWCEDDLVYTKGRRVYVPLYDNLRREILWECHDSKVTKRMKKWADKKRRHVEYSVGDLVLVKLHNILRHKDVHKGLTRRYEGPFQVL
;
A
#
# COMPACT_ATOMS: atom_id res chain seq x y z
N MET A 1 12.90 7.00 21.42
CA MET A 1 12.67 5.72 22.13
C MET A 1 11.47 4.93 21.58
N THR A 2 10.29 5.54 21.40
CA THR A 2 9.09 4.87 20.86
C THR A 2 9.32 4.19 19.51
N ALA A 3 10.01 4.86 18.57
CA ALA A 3 10.34 4.27 17.25
C ALA A 3 11.18 2.99 17.36
N ALA A 4 12.20 2.98 18.24
CA ALA A 4 13.01 1.80 18.48
C ALA A 4 12.22 0.68 19.18
N MET A 5 11.36 1.02 20.15
CA MET A 5 10.44 0.05 20.77
C MET A 5 9.50 -0.60 19.76
N HIS A 6 8.97 0.18 18.81
CA HIS A 6 8.11 -0.31 17.74
C HIS A 6 8.88 -1.22 16.77
N CYS A 7 10.09 -0.82 16.37
CA CYS A 7 10.98 -1.65 15.56
C CYS A 7 11.26 -3.00 16.23
N LEU A 8 11.70 -3.01 17.48
CA LEU A 8 12.00 -4.24 18.22
C LEU A 8 10.77 -5.14 18.44
N ARG A 9 9.57 -4.56 18.58
CA ARG A 9 8.32 -5.35 18.62
C ARG A 9 8.03 -6.00 17.26
N THR A 10 8.23 -5.26 16.17
CA THR A 10 7.90 -5.72 14.81
C THR A 10 8.85 -6.81 14.34
N TRP A 11 10.14 -6.66 14.65
CA TRP A 11 11.20 -7.59 14.25
C TRP A 11 11.58 -8.57 15.37
N ARG A 12 10.74 -8.71 16.41
CA ARG A 12 11.04 -9.50 17.62
C ARG A 12 11.48 -10.92 17.29
N HIS A 13 10.80 -11.58 16.37
CA HIS A 13 11.06 -12.96 15.97
C HIS A 13 12.40 -13.16 15.26
N TYR A 14 12.97 -12.11 14.68
CA TYR A 14 14.31 -12.17 14.06
C TYR A 14 15.43 -11.75 15.02
N LEU A 15 15.11 -10.88 15.98
CA LEU A 15 16.12 -10.25 16.84
C LEU A 15 16.30 -10.97 18.18
N LEU A 16 15.34 -11.79 18.60
CA LEU A 16 15.45 -12.52 19.86
C LEU A 16 16.55 -13.60 19.75
N GLY A 17 17.48 -13.62 20.70
CA GLY A 17 18.60 -14.57 20.72
C GLY A 17 19.77 -14.23 19.79
N SER A 18 19.71 -13.12 19.06
CA SER A 18 20.80 -12.64 18.21
C SER A 18 21.41 -11.35 18.77
N LYS A 19 22.72 -11.17 18.58
CA LYS A 19 23.42 -9.91 18.87
C LYS A 19 23.26 -8.93 17.72
N PHE A 20 22.83 -7.71 18.01
CA PHE A 20 22.67 -6.68 16.98
C PHE A 20 22.98 -5.28 17.48
N VAL A 21 23.05 -4.32 16.56
CA VAL A 21 23.35 -2.91 16.86
C VAL A 21 22.16 -2.03 16.52
N VAL A 22 21.73 -1.21 17.47
CA VAL A 22 20.69 -0.20 17.27
C VAL A 22 21.36 1.15 17.06
N ARG A 23 21.25 1.69 15.84
CA ARG A 23 21.77 3.02 15.50
C ARG A 23 20.67 4.07 15.56
N THR A 24 20.92 5.16 16.26
CA THR A 24 19.98 6.29 16.39
C THR A 24 20.71 7.62 16.37
N ASP A 25 20.07 8.63 15.80
CA ASP A 25 20.47 10.04 15.84
C ASP A 25 20.03 10.76 17.12
N ASN A 26 19.39 10.05 18.04
CA ASN A 26 19.03 10.60 19.34
C ASN A 26 20.09 10.21 20.39
N ILE A 27 20.94 11.17 20.75
CA ILE A 27 22.00 10.96 21.75
C ILE A 27 21.44 10.64 23.15
N ALA A 28 20.24 11.11 23.50
CA ALA A 28 19.64 10.79 24.79
C ALA A 28 19.29 9.29 24.90
N MET A 29 19.10 8.60 23.77
CA MET A 29 18.86 7.16 23.79
C MET A 29 20.12 6.36 24.14
N SER A 30 21.33 6.79 23.78
CA SER A 30 22.55 6.02 24.10
C SER A 30 22.78 5.91 25.61
N TYR A 31 22.30 6.88 26.39
CA TYR A 31 22.40 6.88 27.85
C TYR A 31 21.24 6.17 28.56
N PHE A 32 20.25 5.66 27.80
CA PHE A 32 19.02 5.10 28.38
C PHE A 32 19.29 3.86 29.26
N GLN A 33 20.28 3.04 28.91
CA GLN A 33 20.65 1.86 29.70
C GLN A 33 21.35 2.21 31.02
N THR A 34 22.09 3.33 31.05
CA THR A 34 22.90 3.76 32.21
C THR A 34 22.16 4.72 33.14
N GLN A 35 20.93 5.09 32.80
CA GLN A 35 20.17 6.10 33.54
C GLN A 35 19.64 5.56 34.88
N LYS A 36 20.08 6.16 36.00
CA LYS A 36 19.72 5.72 37.37
C LYS A 36 18.26 5.97 37.77
N LYS A 37 17.67 7.07 37.28
CA LYS A 37 16.27 7.45 37.58
C LYS A 37 15.41 7.31 36.33
N LEU A 38 14.52 6.32 36.33
CA LEU A 38 13.61 6.06 35.23
C LEU A 38 12.18 6.41 35.62
N SER A 39 11.44 7.06 34.72
CA SER A 39 9.99 7.20 34.88
C SER A 39 9.29 5.83 34.75
N PRO A 40 8.07 5.65 35.28
CA PRO A 40 7.32 4.39 35.16
C PRO A 40 7.15 3.90 33.71
N LYS A 41 7.09 4.82 32.74
CA LYS A 41 7.05 4.49 31.30
C LYS A 41 8.40 3.94 30.81
N GLN A 42 9.50 4.53 31.25
CA GLN A 42 10.85 4.12 30.87
C GLN A 42 11.23 2.79 31.52
N ALA A 43 10.85 2.54 32.78
CA ALA A 43 11.05 1.25 33.45
C ALA A 43 10.37 0.10 32.68
N ARG A 44 9.12 0.30 32.21
CA ARG A 44 8.43 -0.66 31.34
C ARG A 44 9.17 -0.91 30.04
N TRP A 45 9.75 0.13 29.44
CA TRP A 45 10.57 -0.01 28.24
C TRP A 45 11.85 -0.78 28.52
N GLN A 46 12.53 -0.51 29.63
CA GLN A 46 13.74 -1.23 30.02
C GLN A 46 13.47 -2.73 30.22
N GLY A 47 12.38 -3.09 30.90
CA GLY A 47 11.99 -4.51 31.06
C GLY A 47 11.69 -5.22 29.74
N PHE A 48 11.22 -4.50 28.72
CA PHE A 48 11.07 -5.06 27.37
C PHE A 48 12.41 -5.17 26.63
N LEU A 49 13.26 -4.14 26.72
CA LEU A 49 14.57 -4.10 26.07
C LEU A 49 15.53 -5.16 26.63
N ALA A 50 15.43 -5.48 27.92
CA ALA A 50 16.25 -6.51 28.58
C ALA A 50 16.10 -7.91 27.97
N LYS A 51 15.08 -8.14 27.13
CA LYS A 51 14.87 -9.40 26.40
C LYS A 51 15.78 -9.54 25.18
N PHE A 52 16.44 -8.48 24.76
CA PHE A 52 17.25 -8.44 23.55
C PHE A 52 18.71 -8.19 23.90
N ASP A 53 19.61 -8.80 23.11
CA ASP A 53 21.06 -8.58 23.22
C ASP A 53 21.49 -7.58 22.14
N PHE A 54 21.65 -6.31 22.53
CA PHE A 54 21.98 -5.25 21.59
C PHE A 54 22.92 -4.19 22.16
N VAL A 55 23.69 -3.59 21.25
CA VAL A 55 24.53 -2.42 21.52
C VAL A 55 23.88 -1.18 20.91
N MET A 56 23.84 -0.08 21.66
CA MET A 56 23.32 1.19 21.13
C MET A 56 24.44 2.10 20.67
N GLU A 57 24.36 2.54 19.41
CA GLU A 57 25.34 3.44 18.79
C GLU A 57 24.67 4.73 18.35
N TYR A 58 25.29 5.87 18.69
CA TYR A 58 24.88 7.16 18.15
C TYR A 58 25.37 7.30 16.71
N LYS A 59 24.47 7.71 15.81
CA LYS A 59 24.79 8.01 14.41
C LYS A 59 24.27 9.41 14.07
N PRO A 60 25.12 10.38 13.67
CA PRO A 60 24.68 11.74 13.37
C PRO A 60 23.55 11.78 12.34
N GLY A 61 22.52 12.60 12.59
CA GLY A 61 21.31 12.69 11.75
C GLY A 61 21.60 12.93 10.25
N ARG A 62 22.65 13.69 9.92
CA ARG A 62 23.12 13.91 8.53
C ARG A 62 23.47 12.61 7.78
N THR A 63 23.86 11.56 8.50
CA THR A 63 24.20 10.24 7.94
C THR A 63 23.07 9.21 8.14
N ASN A 64 22.00 9.59 8.86
CA ASN A 64 20.83 8.78 9.13
C ASN A 64 19.66 9.10 8.17
N VAL A 65 19.98 9.62 6.98
CA VAL A 65 19.01 10.14 5.99
C VAL A 65 17.91 9.12 5.66
N MET A 66 18.22 7.83 5.60
CA MET A 66 17.24 6.80 5.26
C MET A 66 16.20 6.59 6.36
N ALA A 67 16.63 6.50 7.63
CA ALA A 67 15.71 6.30 8.75
C ALA A 67 14.87 7.57 8.99
N ASP A 68 15.49 8.73 8.85
CA ASP A 68 14.84 10.04 8.97
C ASP A 68 13.86 10.32 7.81
N ALA A 69 14.20 9.92 6.58
CA ALA A 69 13.25 9.98 5.47
C ALA A 69 12.05 9.04 5.70
N LEU A 70 12.27 7.85 6.25
CA LEU A 70 11.18 6.92 6.56
C LEU A 70 10.30 7.39 7.71
N SER A 71 10.86 8.02 8.74
CA SER A 71 10.07 8.61 9.84
C SER A 71 9.22 9.79 9.35
N ARG A 72 9.78 10.63 8.46
CA ARG A 72 9.08 11.78 7.84
C ARG A 72 8.07 11.38 6.77
N ARG A 73 8.20 10.19 6.17
CA ARG A 73 7.26 9.71 5.13
C ARG A 73 5.84 9.45 5.61
N VAL A 74 5.60 9.33 6.91
CA VAL A 74 4.23 9.20 7.45
C VAL A 74 3.47 10.52 7.32
N GLU A 75 4.14 11.67 7.45
CA GLU A 75 3.52 12.99 7.22
C GLU A 75 3.31 13.28 5.73
N LEU A 76 4.16 12.73 4.85
CA LEU A 76 3.97 12.79 3.39
C LEU A 76 2.95 11.78 2.86
N ALA A 77 2.43 10.89 3.71
CA ALA A 77 1.16 10.20 3.45
C ALA A 77 -0.01 11.14 3.77
N ALA A 78 0.06 12.38 3.29
CA ALA A 78 -1.12 12.99 2.73
C ALA A 78 -1.59 12.01 1.64
N ILE A 79 -2.45 11.06 2.02
CA ILE A 79 -3.39 10.45 1.09
C ILE A 79 -4.06 11.68 0.50
N SER A 80 -3.61 12.10 -0.68
CA SER A 80 -4.28 13.13 -1.43
C SER A 80 -5.64 12.53 -1.71
N ARG A 81 -6.60 12.81 -0.81
CA ARG A 81 -7.99 12.42 -1.02
C ARG A 81 -8.43 13.34 -2.13
N LEU A 82 -8.48 12.79 -3.33
CA LEU A 82 -9.08 13.49 -4.45
C LEU A 82 -10.56 13.67 -4.06
N GLU A 83 -10.93 14.88 -3.65
CA GLU A 83 -12.33 15.24 -3.51
C GLU A 83 -12.88 15.44 -4.90
N SER A 84 -13.26 14.33 -5.53
CA SER A 84 -13.93 14.36 -6.83
C SER A 84 -15.42 14.63 -6.60
N PRO A 85 -16.05 15.58 -7.30
CA PRO A 85 -17.49 15.77 -7.26
C PRO A 85 -18.26 14.57 -7.88
N LEU A 86 -17.55 13.62 -8.50
CA LEU A 86 -18.11 12.45 -9.17
C LEU A 86 -19.05 11.63 -8.28
N LEU A 87 -18.73 11.43 -6.99
CA LEU A 87 -19.62 10.69 -6.10
C LEU A 87 -20.97 11.39 -5.93
N GLY A 88 -20.97 12.73 -5.82
CA GLY A 88 -22.20 13.53 -5.79
C GLY A 88 -23.00 13.40 -7.08
N ARG A 89 -22.31 13.49 -8.23
CA ARG A 89 -22.96 13.32 -9.55
C ARG A 89 -23.50 11.90 -9.78
N ILE A 90 -22.84 10.88 -9.25
CA ILE A 90 -23.36 9.50 -9.28
C ILE A 90 -24.65 9.42 -8.48
N LYS A 91 -24.68 9.97 -7.25
CA LYS A 91 -25.91 9.99 -6.43
C LYS A 91 -27.07 10.71 -7.14
N GLU A 92 -26.80 11.86 -7.74
CA GLU A 92 -27.78 12.60 -8.53
C GLU A 92 -28.28 11.76 -9.71
N GLY A 93 -27.36 11.17 -10.48
CA GLY A 93 -27.70 10.34 -11.63
C GLY A 93 -28.49 9.08 -11.26
N LEU A 94 -28.33 8.54 -10.05
CA LEU A 94 -29.11 7.39 -9.58
C LEU A 94 -30.59 7.74 -9.43
N GLN A 95 -30.93 9.02 -9.17
CA GLN A 95 -32.32 9.47 -9.11
C GLN A 95 -32.93 9.74 -10.49
N HIS A 96 -32.13 10.06 -11.50
CA HIS A 96 -32.62 10.36 -12.85
C HIS A 96 -32.77 9.12 -13.75
N ASP A 97 -31.99 8.06 -13.52
CA ASP A 97 -32.08 6.82 -14.29
C ASP A 97 -33.15 5.88 -13.69
N ALA A 98 -34.20 5.59 -14.47
CA ALA A 98 -35.31 4.72 -14.06
C ALA A 98 -34.82 3.32 -13.63
N LYS A 99 -33.79 2.77 -14.29
CA LYS A 99 -33.22 1.47 -13.90
C LYS A 99 -32.45 1.55 -12.60
N ALA A 100 -31.73 2.65 -12.40
CA ALA A 100 -30.96 2.89 -11.19
C ALA A 100 -31.86 3.05 -9.97
N ARG A 101 -33.00 3.74 -10.12
CA ARG A 101 -34.02 3.87 -9.06
C ARG A 101 -34.57 2.52 -8.61
N ILE A 102 -34.95 1.67 -9.57
CA ILE A 102 -35.44 0.31 -9.26
C ILE A 102 -34.35 -0.48 -8.51
N LEU A 103 -33.09 -0.40 -8.95
CA LEU A 103 -31.98 -1.07 -8.28
C LEU A 103 -31.72 -0.52 -6.87
N LEU A 104 -31.88 0.79 -6.67
CA LEU A 104 -31.70 1.45 -5.37
C LEU A 104 -32.79 1.03 -4.39
N GLU A 105 -34.06 0.99 -4.84
CA GLU A 105 -35.19 0.48 -4.06
C GLU A 105 -35.00 -1.00 -3.70
N LEU A 106 -34.66 -1.85 -4.68
CA LEU A 106 -34.40 -3.29 -4.45
C LEU A 106 -33.22 -3.54 -3.50
N ALA A 107 -32.19 -2.70 -3.55
CA ALA A 107 -31.03 -2.79 -2.67
C ALA A 107 -31.37 -2.31 -1.24
N HIS A 108 -32.24 -1.31 -1.10
CA HIS A 108 -32.70 -0.81 0.20
C HIS A 108 -33.62 -1.82 0.91
N GLU A 109 -34.51 -2.47 0.16
CA GLU A 109 -35.40 -3.53 0.67
C GLU A 109 -34.67 -4.86 0.97
N GLY A 110 -33.37 -4.96 0.67
CA GLY A 110 -32.59 -6.19 0.85
C GLY A 110 -33.03 -7.36 -0.06
N LYS A 111 -33.84 -7.08 -1.09
CA LYS A 111 -34.37 -8.09 -2.02
C LYS A 111 -33.34 -8.52 -3.08
N SER A 112 -32.22 -7.79 -3.18
CA SER A 112 -31.13 -8.13 -4.09
C SER A 112 -29.99 -8.87 -3.38
N ARG A 113 -29.65 -10.06 -3.88
CA ARG A 113 -28.43 -10.79 -3.46
C ARG A 113 -27.14 -10.26 -4.09
N GLN A 114 -27.25 -9.38 -5.10
CA GLN A 114 -26.13 -8.92 -5.93
C GLN A 114 -25.80 -7.43 -5.75
N PHE A 115 -26.75 -6.67 -5.20
CA PHE A 115 -26.66 -5.23 -5.03
C PHE A 115 -26.97 -4.85 -3.59
N TRP A 116 -26.19 -3.93 -3.04
CA TRP A 116 -26.40 -3.38 -1.70
C TRP A 116 -26.32 -1.86 -1.74
N CYS A 117 -27.06 -1.21 -0.84
CA CYS A 117 -27.06 0.24 -0.72
C CYS A 117 -26.20 0.65 0.48
N GLU A 118 -25.30 1.60 0.27
CA GLU A 118 -24.48 2.22 1.33
C GLU A 118 -24.28 3.70 0.96
N ASP A 119 -24.58 4.62 1.87
CA ASP A 119 -24.52 6.08 1.63
C ASP A 119 -25.23 6.56 0.35
N ASP A 120 -26.46 6.09 0.09
CA ASP A 120 -27.24 6.40 -1.14
C ASP A 120 -26.57 6.00 -2.46
N LEU A 121 -25.59 5.09 -2.40
CA LEU A 121 -24.93 4.51 -3.56
C LEU A 121 -25.27 3.03 -3.66
N VAL A 122 -25.48 2.57 -4.90
CA VAL A 122 -25.68 1.16 -5.20
C VAL A 122 -24.34 0.51 -5.49
N TYR A 123 -24.01 -0.53 -4.74
CA TYR A 123 -22.78 -1.30 -4.88
C TYR A 123 -23.07 -2.72 -5.36
N THR A 124 -22.06 -3.33 -5.98
CA THR A 124 -22.06 -4.74 -6.41
C THR A 124 -20.76 -5.45 -6.03
N LYS A 125 -20.73 -6.78 -6.26
CA LYS A 125 -19.67 -7.71 -5.83
C LYS A 125 -18.27 -7.10 -5.93
N GLY A 126 -17.56 -7.06 -4.81
CA GLY A 126 -16.21 -6.50 -4.73
C GLY A 126 -16.15 -4.97 -4.56
N ARG A 127 -17.14 -4.37 -3.87
CA ARG A 127 -17.20 -2.92 -3.58
C ARG A 127 -17.16 -2.03 -4.83
N ARG A 128 -17.79 -2.48 -5.91
CA ARG A 128 -17.89 -1.69 -7.15
C ARG A 128 -19.17 -0.87 -7.12
N VAL A 129 -19.07 0.43 -7.40
CA VAL A 129 -20.24 1.33 -7.46
C VAL A 129 -20.93 1.18 -8.82
N TYR A 130 -22.26 1.11 -8.82
CA TYR A 130 -23.07 1.14 -10.03
C TYR A 130 -23.11 2.58 -10.59
N VAL A 131 -22.83 2.72 -11.89
CA VAL A 131 -22.81 4.02 -12.56
C VAL A 131 -24.05 4.16 -13.45
N PRO A 132 -24.99 5.06 -13.11
CA PRO A 132 -26.22 5.27 -13.86
C PRO A 132 -25.95 5.85 -15.26
N LEU A 133 -26.93 5.72 -16.15
CA LEU A 133 -26.94 6.44 -17.42
C LEU A 133 -27.47 7.86 -17.17
N TYR A 134 -26.57 8.78 -16.81
CA TYR A 134 -26.90 10.18 -16.54
C TYR A 134 -25.90 11.09 -17.25
N ASP A 135 -26.39 11.94 -18.16
CA ASP A 135 -25.60 12.93 -18.90
C ASP A 135 -24.27 12.34 -19.44
N ASN A 136 -23.12 12.97 -19.18
CA ASN A 136 -21.80 12.54 -19.59
C ASN A 136 -21.02 11.84 -18.45
N LEU A 137 -21.70 11.44 -17.38
CA LEU A 137 -21.09 10.93 -16.15
C LEU A 137 -20.09 9.79 -16.40
N ARG A 138 -20.45 8.82 -17.24
CA ARG A 138 -19.56 7.68 -17.57
C ARG A 138 -18.29 8.13 -18.28
N ARG A 139 -18.39 9.13 -19.15
CA ARG A 139 -17.25 9.70 -19.88
C ARG A 139 -16.35 10.47 -18.94
N GLU A 140 -16.92 11.24 -18.02
CA GLU A 140 -16.16 11.97 -17.00
C GLU A 140 -15.40 11.05 -16.07
N ILE A 141 -16.06 9.98 -15.58
CA ILE A 141 -15.40 8.94 -14.78
C ILE A 141 -14.23 8.33 -15.55
N LEU A 142 -14.45 7.98 -16.83
CA LEU A 142 -13.40 7.41 -17.66
C LEU A 142 -12.22 8.37 -17.83
N TRP A 143 -12.49 9.65 -18.10
CA TRP A 143 -11.47 10.68 -18.25
C TRP A 143 -10.68 10.90 -16.95
N GLU A 144 -11.37 10.96 -15.80
CA GLU A 144 -10.71 11.17 -14.50
C GLU A 144 -9.83 9.98 -14.10
N CYS A 145 -10.29 8.75 -14.36
CA CYS A 145 -9.51 7.54 -14.08
C CYS A 145 -8.31 7.36 -15.02
N HIS A 146 -8.46 7.61 -16.32
CA HIS A 146 -7.44 7.26 -17.32
C HIS A 146 -6.60 8.44 -17.83
N ASP A 147 -7.22 9.59 -18.04
CA ASP A 147 -6.61 10.71 -18.76
C ASP A 147 -6.29 11.92 -17.89
N SER A 148 -6.61 11.85 -16.60
CA SER A 148 -6.28 12.89 -15.64
C SER A 148 -4.78 13.14 -15.56
N LYS A 149 -4.42 14.38 -15.22
CA LYS A 149 -3.02 14.78 -15.01
C LYS A 149 -2.34 13.91 -13.94
N VAL A 150 -3.09 13.42 -12.96
CA VAL A 150 -2.61 12.52 -11.90
C VAL A 150 -2.21 11.16 -12.49
N THR A 151 -3.08 10.52 -13.27
CA THR A 151 -2.79 9.23 -13.92
C THR A 151 -1.59 9.35 -14.88
N LYS A 152 -1.50 10.46 -15.63
CA LYS A 152 -0.33 10.76 -16.48
C LYS A 152 0.96 10.92 -15.67
N ARG A 153 0.92 11.58 -14.51
CA ARG A 153 2.07 11.73 -13.61
C ARG A 153 2.47 10.38 -12.99
N MET A 154 1.51 9.56 -12.57
CA MET A 154 1.75 8.21 -12.06
C MET A 154 2.41 7.33 -13.13
N LYS A 155 1.89 7.35 -14.36
CA LYS A 155 2.49 6.66 -15.52
C LYS A 155 3.94 7.12 -15.75
N LYS A 156 4.19 8.43 -15.77
CA LYS A 156 5.56 8.99 -15.89
C LYS A 156 6.51 8.45 -14.83
N TRP A 157 6.07 8.34 -13.57
CA TRP A 157 6.91 7.79 -12.49
C TRP A 157 7.09 6.27 -12.57
N ALA A 158 6.06 5.53 -12.97
CA ALA A 158 6.14 4.09 -13.18
C ALA A 158 7.10 3.76 -14.32
N ASP A 159 6.99 4.48 -15.44
CA ASP A 159 7.81 4.29 -16.63
C ASP A 159 9.25 4.80 -16.44
N LYS A 160 9.50 5.73 -15.51
CA LYS A 160 10.87 6.20 -15.19
C LYS A 160 11.85 5.09 -14.81
N LYS A 161 11.35 3.99 -14.23
CA LYS A 161 12.17 2.82 -13.84
C LYS A 161 12.13 1.70 -14.87
N ARG A 162 11.35 1.86 -15.95
CA ARG A 162 11.24 0.89 -17.02
C ARG A 162 12.44 1.08 -17.95
N ARG A 163 13.21 0.01 -18.15
CA ARG A 163 14.26 -0.01 -19.17
C ARG A 163 13.62 -0.51 -20.45
N HIS A 164 13.82 0.22 -21.54
CA HIS A 164 13.58 -0.34 -22.87
C HIS A 164 14.62 -1.44 -23.09
N VAL A 165 14.16 -2.63 -23.47
CA VAL A 165 15.04 -3.76 -23.77
C VAL A 165 14.67 -4.20 -25.18
N GLU A 166 15.62 -4.08 -26.08
CA GLU A 166 15.55 -4.64 -27.42
C GLU A 166 16.27 -5.99 -27.39
N TYR A 167 15.74 -6.96 -28.13
CA TYR A 167 16.32 -8.30 -28.24
C TYR A 167 16.70 -8.54 -29.70
N SER A 168 17.83 -9.21 -29.90
CA SER A 168 18.28 -9.67 -31.21
C SER A 168 17.96 -11.16 -31.38
N VAL A 169 17.82 -11.60 -32.62
CA VAL A 169 17.70 -13.03 -32.94
C VAL A 169 18.93 -13.75 -32.41
N GLY A 170 18.73 -14.78 -31.59
CA GLY A 170 19.80 -15.47 -30.87
C GLY A 170 19.88 -15.18 -29.37
N ASP A 171 19.24 -14.11 -28.87
CA ASP A 171 19.25 -13.79 -27.45
C ASP A 171 18.47 -14.84 -26.64
N LEU A 172 19.01 -15.22 -25.48
CA LEU A 172 18.35 -16.13 -24.55
C LEU A 172 17.50 -15.35 -23.54
N VAL A 173 16.19 -15.55 -23.59
CA VAL A 173 15.22 -14.85 -22.75
C VAL A 173 14.43 -15.80 -21.86
N LEU A 174 14.05 -15.29 -20.69
CA LEU A 174 13.12 -15.96 -19.79
C LEU A 174 11.72 -15.37 -19.98
N VAL A 175 10.74 -16.21 -20.33
CA VAL A 175 9.36 -15.81 -20.52
C VAL A 175 8.65 -15.73 -19.18
N LYS A 176 7.98 -14.61 -18.91
CA LYS A 176 7.24 -14.41 -17.67
C LYS A 176 5.90 -15.15 -17.72
N LEU A 177 5.69 -16.06 -16.77
CA LEU A 177 4.53 -16.96 -16.73
C LEU A 177 3.25 -16.32 -16.15
N HIS A 178 3.24 -14.98 -15.99
CA HIS A 178 2.11 -14.29 -15.38
C HIS A 178 0.85 -14.42 -16.25
N ASN A 179 -0.12 -15.20 -15.76
CA ASN A 179 -1.41 -15.61 -16.37
C ASN A 179 -1.42 -16.94 -17.15
N ILE A 180 -0.26 -17.56 -17.39
CA ILE A 180 -0.18 -18.83 -18.14
C ILE A 180 -0.37 -20.02 -17.19
N LEU A 181 0.37 -20.03 -16.08
CA LEU A 181 0.28 -21.06 -15.05
C LEU A 181 -0.44 -20.50 -13.82
N ARG A 182 -1.78 -20.40 -13.89
CA ARG A 182 -2.60 -20.14 -12.70
C ARG A 182 -2.92 -21.46 -12.01
N HIS A 183 -2.04 -21.93 -11.14
CA HIS A 183 -2.39 -23.00 -10.20
C HIS A 183 -3.34 -22.40 -9.15
N LYS A 184 -4.59 -22.87 -9.14
CA LYS A 184 -5.62 -22.40 -8.18
C LYS A 184 -5.24 -22.71 -6.73
N ASP A 185 -4.45 -23.77 -6.52
CA ASP A 185 -4.20 -24.35 -5.19
C ASP A 185 -2.79 -24.09 -4.65
N VAL A 186 -1.93 -23.37 -5.39
CA VAL A 186 -0.54 -23.09 -4.98
C VAL A 186 -0.38 -21.60 -4.66
N HIS A 187 0.22 -21.32 -3.50
CA HIS A 187 0.53 -19.95 -3.10
C HIS A 187 1.40 -19.23 -4.14
N LYS A 188 1.02 -18.02 -4.56
CA LYS A 188 1.68 -17.25 -5.65
C LYS A 188 3.18 -16.99 -5.46
N GLY A 189 3.67 -17.08 -4.22
CA GLY A 189 5.09 -16.97 -3.91
C GLY A 189 5.93 -18.20 -4.28
N LEU A 190 5.28 -19.37 -4.37
CA LEU A 190 5.89 -20.66 -4.69
C LEU A 190 5.76 -21.02 -6.17
N THR A 191 4.93 -20.29 -6.92
CA THR A 191 4.77 -20.50 -8.36
C THR A 191 5.99 -19.96 -9.10
N ARG A 192 6.57 -20.79 -9.97
CA ARG A 192 7.66 -20.38 -10.87
C ARG A 192 7.20 -19.16 -11.69
N ARG A 193 7.95 -18.05 -11.61
CA ARG A 193 7.57 -16.78 -12.25
C ARG A 193 8.02 -16.66 -13.70
N TYR A 194 9.08 -17.38 -14.06
CA TYR A 194 9.71 -17.32 -15.38
C TYR A 194 10.10 -18.72 -15.86
N GLU A 195 9.96 -18.95 -17.17
CA GLU A 195 10.33 -20.18 -17.86
C GLU A 195 11.31 -19.90 -18.99
N GLY A 196 12.13 -20.88 -19.35
CA GLY A 196 13.23 -20.75 -20.30
C GLY A 196 14.56 -21.24 -19.71
N PRO A 197 15.71 -20.88 -20.32
CA PRO A 197 15.85 -19.88 -21.39
C PRO A 197 15.35 -20.35 -22.76
N PHE A 198 14.79 -19.42 -23.54
CA PHE A 198 14.38 -19.62 -24.92
C PHE A 198 15.15 -18.67 -25.83
N GLN A 199 15.53 -19.14 -27.01
CA GLN A 199 16.18 -18.31 -28.02
C GLN A 199 15.13 -17.46 -28.74
N VAL A 200 15.38 -16.15 -28.84
CA VAL A 200 14.59 -15.24 -29.67
C VAL A 200 14.84 -15.62 -31.14
N LEU A 201 13.77 -15.97 -31.85
CA LEU A 201 13.77 -16.36 -33.27
C LEU A 201 13.61 -15.14 -34.18
#